data_AF-A0A954WXP6-F1
#
_entry.id   AF-A0A954WXP6-F1
#
_cell.length_a   1.000
_cell.length_b   1.000
_cell.length_c   1.000
_cell.angle_alpha   90.00
_cell.angle_beta   90.00
_cell.angle_gamma   90.00
#
_symmetry.space_group_name_H-M   'P 1'
#
loop_
_entity.id
_entity.type
_entity.pdbx_description
1 polymer ?
#
loop_
_entity_poly.entity_id
_entity_poly.type
_entity_poly.pdbx_seq_one_letter_code
_entity_poly.pdbx_strand_id
1 'polypeptide(L)'
;MSISMCQNQPHPNVEASIDKGYRDGFGHWHDTSDETLQAIVYAMGGDTAGPDSEPDVLVVRLGESLEIDGPADLRLEDGSSQRIESRLPADLPMGYHLLTNLASQHKTHLIVAPGECHLDPTMRSWGWATQLYAVRSENSWGIGDFSDLSVLAEFSKQVGADVIQVNPLGATSPGLSQIDSPYFPTSRRFINPLYIDVSKLAEEMRADVSGFAEAARALNANRLINRDEVYKQKFSAFEQLFGSFDSDDGYVEFLSECDRSLGCGTLHSFAVFCVIAELYGGDYRTWPEEFRSTASDAVKQFAAEHERRVTFFKWLQWHADRQLKDAASRIDIANDLPIGFDPGGFNAWQWQDVISSGATIGSPPDAFNSEGQNWAIPPFIPHRLRAAGYRPFIETIRANLRHAKGLRIDHVMGLYRLFWIPNNMSAADGTYVNYQHDEMLAILAIESQRAGAWIAGEDLGTVPEGMRERMDRMNILSHRLAIFEQASPDEYPQKTLAAISTHDLPTLAGLWDGTDIQSVRDIGRQANEEDYEYML
;
A
#
# COMPACT_ATOMS: atom_id res chain seq x y z
N MET A 1 -35.91 17.76 32.72
CA MET A 1 -35.76 16.30 32.86
C MET A 1 -34.36 15.95 32.41
N SER A 2 -33.48 15.69 33.36
CA SER A 2 -32.07 15.35 33.12
C SER A 2 -31.98 14.02 32.39
N ILE A 3 -31.39 14.02 31.21
CA ILE A 3 -30.96 12.81 30.53
C ILE A 3 -29.58 12.48 31.09
N SER A 4 -29.55 11.45 31.93
CA SER A 4 -28.33 10.87 32.50
C SER A 4 -27.47 10.34 31.34
N MET A 5 -26.31 10.94 31.11
CA MET A 5 -25.25 10.35 30.31
C MET A 5 -24.77 9.09 31.05
N CYS A 6 -25.12 7.90 30.55
CA CYS A 6 -24.40 6.69 30.93
C CYS A 6 -22.97 6.81 30.40
N GLN A 7 -22.04 7.11 31.30
CA GLN A 7 -20.61 6.90 31.09
C GLN A 7 -20.39 5.39 31.05
N ASN A 8 -20.39 4.80 29.87
CA ASN A 8 -19.65 3.57 29.67
C ASN A 8 -18.17 3.95 29.61
N GLN A 9 -17.33 3.21 30.34
CA GLN A 9 -15.89 3.37 30.19
C GLN A 9 -15.45 2.61 28.92
N PRO A 10 -14.59 3.20 28.08
CA PRO A 10 -14.07 2.52 26.91
C PRO A 10 -13.31 1.26 27.30
N HIS A 11 -13.29 0.28 26.39
CA HIS A 11 -12.54 -0.95 26.57
C HIS A 11 -11.06 -0.59 26.87
N PRO A 12 -10.44 -1.15 27.92
CA PRO A 12 -9.13 -0.70 28.43
C PRO A 12 -7.97 -0.76 27.42
N ASN A 13 -8.18 -1.40 26.26
CA ASN A 13 -7.19 -1.54 25.18
C ASN A 13 -7.26 -0.43 24.11
N VAL A 14 -8.38 0.32 24.00
CA VAL A 14 -8.53 1.35 22.96
C VAL A 14 -7.78 2.62 23.35
N GLU A 15 -8.07 3.18 24.53
CA GLU A 15 -7.34 4.36 25.04
C GLU A 15 -5.85 4.10 25.25
N ALA A 16 -5.47 2.86 25.60
CA ALA A 16 -4.07 2.48 25.78
C ALA A 16 -3.27 2.51 24.47
N SER A 17 -3.93 2.50 23.31
CA SER A 17 -3.26 2.61 22.00
C SER A 17 -3.02 4.05 21.56
N ILE A 18 -3.59 5.04 22.25
CA ILE A 18 -3.51 6.46 21.86
C ILE A 18 -2.44 7.15 22.69
N ASP A 19 -1.49 7.83 22.04
CA ASP A 19 -0.49 8.63 22.72
C ASP A 19 -1.17 9.83 23.41
N LYS A 20 -0.75 10.14 24.65
CA LYS A 20 -1.27 11.28 25.43
C LYS A 20 -0.61 12.61 25.09
N GLY A 21 0.36 12.57 24.18
CA GLY A 21 1.10 13.72 23.70
C GLY A 21 2.19 13.28 22.75
N TYR A 22 2.76 14.23 22.02
CA TYR A 22 3.76 13.96 20.99
C TYR A 22 4.79 15.08 20.90
N ARG A 23 5.92 14.78 20.24
CA ARG A 23 6.86 15.81 19.79
C ARG A 23 6.62 16.09 18.31
N ASP A 24 6.48 17.37 17.97
CA ASP A 24 6.36 17.79 16.57
C ASP A 24 7.71 17.74 15.84
N GLY A 25 7.73 18.09 14.55
CA GLY A 25 8.96 18.13 13.75
C GLY A 25 10.00 19.17 14.23
N PHE A 26 9.60 20.11 15.09
CA PHE A 26 10.48 21.09 15.73
C PHE A 26 11.01 20.61 17.10
N GLY A 27 10.57 19.45 17.56
CA GLY A 27 10.93 18.88 18.86
C GLY A 27 10.12 19.44 20.05
N HIS A 28 9.12 20.29 19.81
CA HIS A 28 8.24 20.81 20.84
C HIS A 28 7.24 19.73 21.28
N TRP A 29 6.98 19.67 22.58
CA TRP A 29 6.00 18.76 23.15
C TRP A 29 4.59 19.36 23.09
N HIS A 30 3.62 18.53 22.67
CA HIS A 30 2.20 18.86 22.62
C HIS A 30 1.43 17.79 23.40
N ASP A 31 0.59 18.22 24.34
CA ASP A 31 -0.35 17.32 25.02
C ASP A 31 -1.55 17.07 24.11
N THR A 32 -2.02 15.83 24.07
CA THR A 32 -3.25 15.50 23.35
C THR A 32 -4.45 16.00 24.14
N SER A 33 -5.27 16.85 23.51
CA SER A 33 -6.46 17.41 24.16
C SER A 33 -7.50 16.32 24.46
N ASP A 34 -8.31 16.51 25.51
CA ASP A 34 -9.42 15.61 25.84
C ASP A 34 -10.43 15.50 24.68
N GLU A 35 -10.61 16.57 23.91
CA GLU A 35 -11.46 16.61 22.71
C GLU A 35 -10.90 15.71 21.61
N THR A 36 -9.60 15.81 21.31
CA THR A 36 -8.92 14.92 20.36
C THR A 36 -9.02 13.46 20.80
N LEU A 37 -8.75 13.16 22.08
CA LEU A 37 -8.83 11.79 22.60
C LEU A 37 -10.23 11.19 22.39
N GLN A 38 -11.27 11.93 22.77
CA GLN A 38 -12.66 11.49 22.59
C GLN A 38 -13.01 11.28 21.12
N ALA A 39 -12.56 12.18 20.23
CA ALA A 39 -12.82 12.08 18.80
C ALA A 39 -12.11 10.86 18.18
N ILE A 40 -10.88 10.55 18.59
CA ILE A 40 -10.15 9.35 18.15
C ILE A 40 -10.82 8.07 18.66
N VAL A 41 -11.20 8.02 19.94
CA VAL A 41 -11.93 6.87 20.49
C VAL A 41 -13.24 6.64 19.73
N TYR A 42 -13.98 7.71 19.43
CA TYR A 42 -15.17 7.62 18.60
C TYR A 42 -14.86 7.13 17.17
N ALA A 43 -13.79 7.66 16.55
CA ALA A 43 -13.34 7.25 15.22
C ALA A 43 -12.91 5.77 15.16
N MET A 44 -12.48 5.17 16.28
CA MET A 44 -12.18 3.75 16.40
C MET A 44 -13.43 2.87 16.60
N GLY A 45 -14.62 3.45 16.77
CA GLY A 45 -15.87 2.75 17.02
C GLY A 45 -16.48 2.99 18.41
N GLY A 46 -15.91 3.87 19.24
CA GLY A 46 -16.42 4.22 20.57
C GLY A 46 -16.41 3.04 21.57
N ASP A 47 -17.35 3.06 22.53
CA ASP A 47 -17.59 2.00 23.53
C ASP A 47 -18.30 0.76 22.98
N THR A 48 -18.52 0.68 21.66
CA THR A 48 -18.98 -0.57 21.06
C THR A 48 -17.81 -1.53 21.13
N ALA A 49 -17.78 -2.28 22.24
CA ALA A 49 -16.93 -3.43 22.43
C ALA A 49 -16.88 -4.18 21.10
N GLY A 50 -15.66 -4.38 20.59
CA GLY A 50 -15.44 -5.53 19.71
C GLY A 50 -16.07 -6.75 20.39
N PRO A 51 -16.64 -7.69 19.65
CA PRO A 51 -17.25 -8.87 20.27
C PRO A 51 -16.31 -9.45 21.33
N ASP A 52 -16.85 -9.92 22.46
CA ASP A 52 -16.13 -10.49 23.63
C ASP A 52 -15.20 -11.70 23.30
N SER A 53 -14.90 -11.95 22.02
CA SER A 53 -14.02 -13.00 21.51
C SER A 53 -13.32 -12.60 20.20
N GLU A 54 -12.72 -11.40 20.14
CA GLU A 54 -11.73 -11.14 19.09
C GLU A 54 -10.63 -12.23 19.17
N PRO A 55 -10.30 -12.91 18.06
CA PRO A 55 -9.31 -13.97 18.10
C PRO A 55 -7.96 -13.39 18.49
N ASP A 56 -7.32 -14.01 19.47
CA ASP A 56 -5.97 -13.60 19.87
C ASP A 56 -4.99 -13.82 18.72
N VAL A 57 -3.91 -13.04 18.71
CA VAL A 57 -2.79 -13.25 17.81
C VAL A 57 -1.59 -13.70 18.64
N LEU A 58 -0.98 -14.79 18.21
CA LEU A 58 0.24 -15.34 18.79
C LEU A 58 1.32 -15.40 17.72
N VAL A 59 2.44 -14.71 17.95
CA VAL A 59 3.61 -14.75 17.07
C VAL A 59 4.67 -15.65 17.68
N VAL A 60 5.19 -16.58 16.88
CA VAL A 60 6.23 -17.55 17.28
C VAL A 60 7.34 -17.53 16.24
N ARG A 61 8.60 -17.66 16.66
CA ARG A 61 9.73 -17.75 15.72
C ARG A 61 9.87 -19.17 15.16
N LEU A 62 10.39 -19.29 13.94
CA LEU A 62 10.77 -20.59 13.39
C LEU A 62 11.71 -21.34 14.35
N GLY A 63 11.43 -22.61 14.62
CA GLY A 63 12.19 -23.44 15.55
C GLY A 63 11.80 -23.26 17.03
N GLU A 64 10.94 -22.30 17.37
CA GLU A 64 10.48 -22.08 18.73
C GLU A 64 9.30 -22.99 19.10
N SER A 65 9.28 -23.45 20.35
CA SER A 65 8.21 -24.28 20.90
C SER A 65 7.64 -23.64 22.15
N LEU A 66 6.36 -23.26 22.10
CA LEU A 66 5.68 -22.53 23.17
C LEU A 66 4.61 -23.40 23.83
N GLU A 67 4.43 -23.26 25.14
CA GLU A 67 3.29 -23.86 25.84
C GLU A 67 1.98 -23.16 25.45
N ILE A 68 0.92 -23.93 25.30
CA ILE A 68 -0.43 -23.43 25.03
C ILE A 68 -1.37 -23.85 26.16
N ASP A 69 -2.45 -23.10 26.33
CA ASP A 69 -3.43 -23.35 27.38
C ASP A 69 -4.33 -24.56 27.04
N GLY A 70 -3.81 -25.76 27.25
CA GLY A 70 -4.51 -27.02 27.06
C GLY A 70 -4.67 -27.49 25.60
N PRO A 71 -5.41 -28.60 25.40
CA PRO A 71 -5.50 -29.22 24.08
C PRO A 71 -6.20 -28.35 23.04
N ALA A 72 -5.65 -28.31 21.83
CA ALA A 72 -6.12 -27.49 20.73
C ALA A 72 -6.01 -28.21 19.38
N ASP A 73 -6.92 -27.88 18.47
CA ASP A 73 -6.79 -28.21 17.04
C ASP A 73 -6.00 -27.10 16.34
N LEU A 74 -4.86 -27.47 15.76
CA LEU A 74 -4.01 -26.59 14.95
C LEU A 74 -4.29 -26.86 13.48
N ARG A 75 -4.87 -25.87 12.78
CA ARG A 75 -4.99 -25.87 11.32
C ARG A 75 -3.86 -25.04 10.71
N LEU A 76 -3.03 -25.68 9.89
CA LEU A 76 -1.95 -25.05 9.16
C LEU A 76 -2.47 -24.24 7.95
N GLU A 77 -1.60 -23.41 7.37
CA GLU A 77 -1.95 -22.54 6.25
C GLU A 77 -2.35 -23.32 5.00
N ASP A 78 -1.74 -24.48 4.79
CA ASP A 78 -2.04 -25.40 3.67
C ASP A 78 -3.38 -26.14 3.83
N GLY A 79 -4.07 -25.92 4.95
CA GLY A 79 -5.36 -26.54 5.27
C GLY A 79 -5.26 -27.88 5.99
N SER A 80 -4.06 -28.42 6.21
CA SER A 80 -3.87 -29.60 7.05
C SER A 80 -4.12 -29.27 8.53
N SER A 81 -4.51 -30.28 9.31
CA SER A 81 -4.81 -30.11 10.73
C SER A 81 -4.14 -31.17 11.58
N GLN A 82 -3.70 -30.78 12.77
CA GLN A 82 -3.15 -31.66 13.78
C GLN A 82 -3.64 -31.26 15.18
N ARG A 83 -3.71 -32.24 16.07
CA ARG A 83 -4.07 -32.02 17.47
C ARG A 83 -2.81 -31.78 18.30
N ILE A 84 -2.84 -30.72 19.10
CA ILE A 84 -1.76 -30.34 20.02
C ILE A 84 -2.29 -30.43 21.45
N GLU A 85 -1.54 -31.04 22.37
CA GLU A 85 -2.04 -31.25 23.74
C GLU A 85 -1.69 -30.09 24.69
N SER A 86 -0.44 -29.60 24.68
CA SER A 86 -0.02 -28.53 25.59
C SER A 86 1.13 -27.66 25.08
N ARG A 87 1.67 -27.95 23.89
CA ARG A 87 2.86 -27.27 23.38
C ARG A 87 2.94 -27.30 21.86
N LEU A 88 3.21 -26.15 21.25
CA LEU A 88 3.41 -26.04 19.80
C LEU A 88 4.65 -26.83 19.35
N PRO A 89 4.58 -27.58 18.25
CA PRO A 89 5.75 -28.23 17.65
C PRO A 89 6.80 -27.20 17.24
N ALA A 90 8.09 -27.54 17.37
CA ALA A 90 9.17 -26.64 16.97
C ALA A 90 9.35 -26.57 15.45
N ASP A 91 8.84 -27.55 14.72
CA ASP A 91 8.97 -27.74 13.27
C ASP A 91 7.77 -27.18 12.48
N LEU A 92 6.99 -26.28 13.09
CA LEU A 92 5.89 -25.63 12.38
C LEU A 92 6.40 -24.82 11.17
N PRO A 93 5.73 -24.93 10.01
CA PRO A 93 6.13 -24.20 8.82
C PRO A 93 5.92 -22.69 9.00
N MET A 94 6.71 -21.88 8.29
CA MET A 94 6.51 -20.44 8.24
C MET A 94 5.16 -20.10 7.62
N GLY A 95 4.33 -19.32 8.31
CA GLY A 95 3.04 -18.93 7.76
C GLY A 95 1.97 -18.56 8.78
N TYR A 96 0.73 -18.61 8.31
CA TYR A 96 -0.47 -18.18 9.02
C TYR A 96 -1.34 -19.39 9.34
N HIS A 97 -1.48 -19.67 10.62
CA HIS A 97 -2.18 -20.84 11.13
C HIS A 97 -3.31 -20.42 12.06
N LEU A 98 -4.18 -21.38 12.39
CA LEU A 98 -5.29 -21.17 13.31
C LEU A 98 -5.25 -22.25 14.39
N LEU A 99 -5.10 -21.81 15.63
CA LEU A 99 -5.24 -22.65 16.81
C LEU A 99 -6.67 -22.51 17.33
N THR A 100 -7.35 -23.63 17.59
CA THR A 100 -8.68 -23.65 18.21
C THR A 100 -8.62 -24.47 19.49
N ASN A 101 -8.78 -23.82 20.64
CA ASN A 101 -8.79 -24.50 21.93
C ASN A 101 -9.99 -25.46 22.01
N LEU A 102 -9.75 -26.72 22.39
CA LEU A 102 -10.80 -27.74 22.39
C LEU A 102 -11.82 -27.53 23.51
N ALA A 103 -11.41 -26.98 24.65
CA ALA A 103 -12.28 -26.76 25.81
C ALA A 103 -13.11 -25.48 25.66
N SER A 104 -12.47 -24.35 25.34
CA SER A 104 -13.14 -23.06 25.26
C SER A 104 -13.69 -22.73 23.87
N GLN A 105 -13.26 -23.46 22.83
CA GLN A 105 -13.51 -23.12 21.41
C GLN A 105 -12.93 -21.76 21.00
N HIS A 106 -12.06 -21.17 21.84
CA HIS A 106 -11.37 -19.93 21.55
C HIS A 106 -10.42 -20.11 20.37
N LYS A 107 -10.38 -19.12 19.49
CA LYS A 107 -9.55 -19.12 18.28
C LYS A 107 -8.38 -18.16 18.45
N THR A 108 -7.20 -18.62 18.08
CA THR A 108 -5.97 -17.82 18.07
C THR A 108 -5.34 -17.91 16.69
N HIS A 109 -5.13 -16.76 16.05
CA HIS A 109 -4.30 -16.64 14.86
C HIS A 109 -2.84 -16.85 15.26
N LEU A 110 -2.24 -17.92 14.76
CA LEU A 110 -0.83 -18.25 15.02
C LEU A 110 0.01 -17.83 13.81
N ILE A 111 0.95 -16.92 14.03
CA ILE A 111 1.89 -16.42 13.02
C ILE A 111 3.26 -17.03 13.32
N VAL A 112 3.75 -17.90 12.44
CA VAL A 112 5.09 -18.49 12.56
C VAL A 112 6.04 -17.74 11.63
N ALA A 113 6.93 -16.94 12.21
CA ALA A 113 7.74 -15.96 11.49
C ALA A 113 9.25 -16.28 11.52
N PRO A 114 10.01 -15.88 10.48
CA PRO A 114 11.44 -16.14 10.38
C PRO A 114 12.28 -15.24 11.29
N GLY A 115 11.70 -14.17 11.84
CA GLY A 115 12.39 -13.22 12.72
C GLY A 115 13.08 -12.06 12.01
N GLU A 116 13.37 -12.18 10.72
CA GLU A 116 13.99 -11.13 9.89
C GLU A 116 13.50 -11.19 8.43
N CYS A 117 13.48 -10.03 7.77
CA CYS A 117 13.21 -9.92 6.34
C CYS A 117 14.36 -10.54 5.52
N HIS A 118 14.05 -10.89 4.27
CA HIS A 118 15.03 -11.36 3.31
C HIS A 118 16.00 -10.24 2.97
N LEU A 119 17.29 -10.50 3.14
CA LEU A 119 18.35 -9.61 2.68
C LEU A 119 19.60 -10.45 2.42
N ASP A 120 20.14 -10.39 1.21
CA ASP A 120 21.46 -10.97 0.94
C ASP A 120 22.51 -10.09 1.64
N PRO A 121 23.28 -10.62 2.62
CA PRO A 121 24.27 -9.84 3.36
C PRO A 121 25.43 -9.36 2.48
N THR A 122 25.57 -9.90 1.27
CA THR A 122 26.58 -9.48 0.27
C THR A 122 26.03 -8.46 -0.72
N MET A 123 24.74 -8.13 -0.65
CA MET A 123 24.10 -7.18 -1.56
C MET A 123 24.77 -5.82 -1.46
N ARG A 124 25.35 -5.38 -2.57
CA ARG A 124 25.82 -4.01 -2.79
C ARG A 124 25.53 -3.65 -4.23
N SER A 125 24.49 -2.85 -4.42
CA SER A 125 23.97 -2.52 -5.73
C SER A 125 23.61 -1.04 -5.83
N TRP A 126 23.31 -0.60 -7.03
CA TRP A 126 22.73 0.70 -7.33
C TRP A 126 21.69 0.55 -8.44
N GLY A 127 20.84 1.57 -8.58
CA GLY A 127 19.77 1.56 -9.55
C GLY A 127 19.10 2.91 -9.72
N TRP A 128 18.05 2.93 -10.53
CA TRP A 128 17.28 4.14 -10.81
C TRP A 128 16.01 4.15 -9.97
N ALA A 129 15.77 5.23 -9.23
CA ALA A 129 14.43 5.55 -8.75
C ALA A 129 13.69 6.34 -9.83
N THR A 130 12.56 5.80 -10.29
CA THR A 130 11.83 6.34 -11.45
C THR A 130 10.35 6.52 -11.16
N GLN A 131 9.82 7.61 -11.70
CA GLN A 131 8.38 7.80 -11.84
C GLN A 131 8.00 7.22 -13.21
N LEU A 132 7.59 5.95 -13.25
CA LEU A 132 7.32 5.19 -14.47
C LEU A 132 6.39 5.94 -15.41
N TYR A 133 5.35 6.60 -14.88
CA TYR A 133 4.43 7.39 -15.69
C TYR A 133 5.13 8.49 -16.53
N ALA A 134 6.30 8.97 -16.11
CA ALA A 134 7.09 9.98 -16.80
C ALA A 134 8.19 9.39 -17.72
N VAL A 135 8.47 8.08 -17.64
CA VAL A 135 9.46 7.41 -18.49
C VAL A 135 8.82 7.11 -19.85
N ARG A 136 8.93 8.05 -20.81
CA ARG A 136 8.31 7.92 -22.14
C ARG A 136 9.35 7.59 -23.22
N SER A 137 9.01 6.67 -24.10
CA SER A 137 9.63 6.47 -25.41
C SER A 137 8.86 7.18 -26.53
N GLU A 138 9.38 7.12 -27.75
CA GLU A 138 8.67 7.61 -28.95
C GLU A 138 7.35 6.86 -29.20
N ASN A 139 7.23 5.63 -28.70
CA ASN A 139 6.07 4.76 -28.91
C ASN A 139 5.02 4.85 -27.80
N SER A 140 5.35 5.45 -26.65
CA SER A 140 4.45 5.60 -25.51
C SER A 140 3.16 6.29 -25.90
N TRP A 141 2.05 5.88 -25.29
CA TRP A 141 0.75 6.50 -25.48
C TRP A 141 0.56 7.63 -24.48
N GLY A 142 1.39 8.67 -24.55
CA GLY A 142 1.32 9.87 -23.69
C GLY A 142 1.82 9.71 -22.26
N ILE A 143 1.97 8.47 -21.79
CA ILE A 143 2.42 8.07 -20.45
C ILE A 143 3.42 6.91 -20.58
N GLY A 144 4.39 6.83 -19.68
CA GLY A 144 5.28 5.67 -19.61
C GLY A 144 4.53 4.40 -19.18
N ASP A 145 4.85 3.28 -19.80
CA ASP A 145 4.20 1.98 -19.61
C ASP A 145 5.19 0.82 -19.39
N PHE A 146 4.70 -0.42 -19.27
CA PHE A 146 5.55 -1.57 -18.97
C PHE A 146 6.54 -1.94 -20.08
N SER A 147 6.28 -1.53 -21.33
CA SER A 147 7.28 -1.66 -22.39
C SER A 147 8.38 -0.62 -22.22
N ASP A 148 8.05 0.62 -21.83
CA ASP A 148 9.05 1.63 -21.48
C ASP A 148 9.90 1.18 -20.28
N LEU A 149 9.28 0.55 -19.27
CA LEU A 149 10.01 -0.06 -18.15
C LEU A 149 10.97 -1.17 -18.63
N SER A 150 10.53 -2.00 -19.58
CA SER A 150 11.37 -3.07 -20.14
C SER A 150 12.58 -2.51 -20.89
N VAL A 151 12.39 -1.44 -21.67
CA VAL A 151 13.49 -0.74 -22.37
C VAL A 151 14.45 -0.11 -21.36
N LEU A 152 13.93 0.55 -20.32
CA LEU A 152 14.75 1.12 -19.26
C LEU A 152 15.53 0.03 -18.50
N ALA A 153 14.91 -1.12 -18.23
CA ALA A 153 15.56 -2.27 -17.58
C ALA A 153 16.76 -2.77 -18.40
N GLU A 154 16.60 -2.95 -19.70
CA GLU A 154 17.66 -3.39 -20.61
C GLU A 154 18.80 -2.37 -20.66
N PHE A 155 18.49 -1.08 -20.77
CA PHE A 155 19.49 0.00 -20.69
C PHE A 155 20.21 0.01 -19.34
N SER A 156 19.48 -0.15 -18.24
CA SER A 156 20.01 -0.12 -16.88
C SER A 156 21.02 -1.23 -16.63
N LYS A 157 20.73 -2.45 -17.10
CA LYS A 157 21.69 -3.56 -17.04
C LYS A 157 22.97 -3.27 -17.84
N GLN A 158 22.88 -2.59 -18.98
CA GLN A 158 24.07 -2.24 -19.79
C GLN A 158 25.02 -1.27 -19.08
N VAL A 159 24.49 -0.40 -18.21
CA VAL A 159 25.31 0.54 -17.42
C VAL A 159 25.69 -0.02 -16.04
N GLY A 160 25.26 -1.24 -15.71
CA GLY A 160 25.63 -1.95 -14.48
C GLY A 160 24.73 -1.66 -13.27
N ALA A 161 23.52 -1.12 -13.48
CA ALA A 161 22.50 -1.05 -12.43
C ALA A 161 21.83 -2.42 -12.27
N ASP A 162 21.53 -2.83 -11.04
CA ASP A 162 20.82 -4.10 -10.81
C ASP A 162 19.34 -3.94 -10.51
N VAL A 163 18.91 -2.74 -10.12
CA VAL A 163 17.54 -2.48 -9.66
C VAL A 163 16.93 -1.25 -10.34
N ILE A 164 15.62 -1.27 -10.55
CA ILE A 164 14.81 -0.08 -10.79
C ILE A 164 13.74 0.01 -9.71
N GLN A 165 13.72 1.10 -8.96
CA GLN A 165 12.59 1.46 -8.12
C GLN A 165 11.56 2.22 -8.95
N VAL A 166 10.30 1.81 -8.87
CA VAL A 166 9.16 2.47 -9.52
C VAL A 166 8.28 3.13 -8.48
N ASN A 167 7.57 4.19 -8.88
CA ASN A 167 6.48 4.75 -8.09
C ASN A 167 5.37 3.70 -7.81
N PRO A 168 4.43 3.97 -6.89
CA PRO A 168 3.31 3.07 -6.67
C PRO A 168 2.54 2.80 -7.96
N LEU A 169 2.30 1.52 -8.23
CA LEU A 169 1.59 1.04 -9.43
C LEU A 169 0.11 0.78 -9.18
N GLY A 170 -0.39 1.14 -7.99
CA GLY A 170 -1.75 0.87 -7.53
C GLY A 170 -2.83 1.43 -8.46
N ALA A 171 -3.91 0.68 -8.62
CA ALA A 171 -5.02 1.03 -9.50
C ALA A 171 -5.70 2.34 -9.06
N THR A 172 -6.15 3.09 -10.06
CA THR A 172 -7.04 4.25 -9.89
C THR A 172 -8.49 3.84 -10.14
N SER A 173 -9.45 4.62 -9.63
CA SER A 173 -10.86 4.37 -9.92
C SER A 173 -11.12 4.54 -11.43
N PRO A 174 -11.91 3.66 -12.05
CA PRO A 174 -12.24 3.78 -13.47
C PRO A 174 -13.11 5.02 -13.70
N GLY A 175 -12.92 5.66 -14.86
CA GLY A 175 -13.60 6.89 -15.24
C GLY A 175 -12.67 7.85 -15.96
N LEU A 176 -13.21 8.90 -16.58
CA LEU A 176 -12.39 9.85 -17.34
C LEU A 176 -11.49 10.70 -16.45
N SER A 177 -11.98 11.13 -15.28
CA SER A 177 -11.20 11.94 -14.34
C SER A 177 -10.23 11.05 -13.59
N GLN A 178 -8.97 11.05 -14.02
CA GLN A 178 -7.92 10.25 -13.40
C GLN A 178 -7.27 11.02 -12.25
N ILE A 179 -7.03 10.33 -11.13
CA ILE A 179 -6.22 10.87 -10.04
C ILE A 179 -4.74 10.86 -10.44
N ASP A 180 -4.07 11.99 -10.29
CA ASP A 180 -2.67 12.12 -10.67
C ASP A 180 -1.70 11.47 -9.67
N SER A 181 -2.07 11.47 -8.38
CA SER A 181 -1.19 10.98 -7.32
C SER A 181 -1.18 9.46 -7.24
N PRO A 182 -0.01 8.80 -7.39
CA PRO A 182 0.10 7.36 -7.18
C PRO A 182 -0.05 6.96 -5.70
N TYR A 183 0.00 7.93 -4.78
CA TYR A 183 -0.19 7.73 -3.33
C TYR A 183 -1.65 7.77 -2.87
N PHE A 184 -2.58 7.98 -3.81
CA PHE A 184 -4.02 7.95 -3.54
C PHE A 184 -4.75 6.91 -4.42
N PRO A 185 -4.30 5.63 -4.44
CA PRO A 185 -4.89 4.62 -5.29
C PRO A 185 -6.26 4.17 -4.76
N THR A 186 -7.14 3.71 -5.65
CA THR A 186 -8.37 2.99 -5.26
C THR A 186 -8.02 1.62 -4.65
N SER A 187 -6.90 1.04 -5.08
CA SER A 187 -6.40 -0.23 -4.56
C SER A 187 -4.87 -0.26 -4.53
N ARG A 188 -4.30 -0.68 -3.40
CA ARG A 188 -2.87 -1.01 -3.27
C ARG A 188 -2.53 -2.43 -3.71
N ARG A 189 -3.54 -3.24 -4.09
CA ARG A 189 -3.36 -4.64 -4.49
C ARG A 189 -3.46 -4.89 -5.99
N PHE A 190 -4.11 -3.98 -6.71
CA PHE A 190 -4.36 -4.12 -8.15
C PHE A 190 -3.61 -3.04 -8.91
N ILE A 191 -3.26 -3.32 -10.15
CA ILE A 191 -2.35 -2.50 -10.95
C ILE A 191 -3.16 -1.50 -11.78
N ASN A 192 -2.67 -0.27 -11.93
CA ASN A 192 -3.27 0.72 -12.81
C ASN A 192 -3.17 0.30 -14.29
N PRO A 193 -4.30 0.09 -15.01
CA PRO A 193 -4.30 -0.29 -16.41
C PRO A 193 -3.61 0.72 -17.35
N LEU A 194 -3.39 1.97 -16.92
CA LEU A 194 -2.66 2.95 -17.71
C LEU A 194 -1.22 2.55 -18.01
N TYR A 195 -0.62 1.65 -17.22
CA TYR A 195 0.73 1.12 -17.47
C TYR A 195 0.76 -0.04 -18.48
N ILE A 196 -0.37 -0.52 -18.99
CA ILE A 196 -0.38 -1.54 -20.04
C ILE A 196 0.03 -0.90 -21.37
N ASP A 197 1.00 -1.49 -22.05
CA ASP A 197 1.32 -1.19 -23.45
C ASP A 197 0.25 -1.82 -24.36
N VAL A 198 -0.58 -0.94 -24.92
CA VAL A 198 -1.66 -1.29 -25.85
C VAL A 198 -1.12 -1.76 -27.21
N SER A 199 0.02 -1.22 -27.65
CA SER A 199 0.61 -1.56 -28.95
C SER A 199 1.11 -2.99 -28.95
N LYS A 200 1.85 -3.39 -27.91
CA LYS A 200 2.30 -4.77 -27.72
C LYS A 200 1.11 -5.74 -27.61
N LEU A 201 0.08 -5.36 -26.88
CA LEU A 201 -1.14 -6.18 -26.76
C LEU A 201 -1.86 -6.33 -28.11
N ALA A 202 -2.00 -5.24 -28.87
CA ALA A 202 -2.62 -5.27 -30.19
C ALA A 202 -1.81 -6.14 -31.18
N GLU A 203 -0.48 -6.11 -31.11
CA GLU A 203 0.40 -7.00 -31.88
C GLU A 203 0.16 -8.48 -31.53
N GLU A 204 0.15 -8.82 -30.24
CA GLU A 204 -0.13 -10.19 -29.77
C GLU A 204 -1.50 -10.70 -30.26
N MET A 205 -2.51 -9.83 -30.25
CA MET A 205 -3.87 -10.14 -30.68
C MET A 205 -4.11 -9.97 -32.20
N ARG A 206 -3.09 -9.52 -32.95
CA ARG A 206 -3.17 -9.22 -34.40
C ARG A 206 -4.32 -8.26 -34.75
N ALA A 207 -4.50 -7.23 -33.94
CA ALA A 207 -5.54 -6.22 -34.09
C ALA A 207 -4.95 -4.87 -34.51
N ASP A 208 -5.70 -4.11 -35.30
CA ASP A 208 -5.32 -2.76 -35.70
C ASP A 208 -5.89 -1.72 -34.73
N VAL A 209 -5.01 -1.04 -33.99
CA VAL A 209 -5.35 0.06 -33.08
C VAL A 209 -4.77 1.40 -33.55
N SER A 210 -4.36 1.50 -34.82
CA SER A 210 -3.69 2.68 -35.38
C SER A 210 -4.48 3.98 -35.20
N GLY A 211 -5.81 3.90 -35.30
CA GLY A 211 -6.71 5.05 -35.09
C GLY A 211 -6.63 5.66 -33.69
N PHE A 212 -6.33 4.87 -32.66
CA PHE A 212 -6.10 5.36 -31.30
C PHE A 212 -4.63 5.73 -31.07
N ALA A 213 -3.71 4.96 -31.66
CA ALA A 213 -2.27 5.12 -31.46
C ALA A 213 -1.77 6.50 -31.92
N GLU A 214 -2.27 7.03 -33.04
CA GLU A 214 -1.85 8.35 -33.54
C GLU A 214 -2.19 9.46 -32.53
N ALA A 215 -3.44 9.51 -32.06
CA ALA A 215 -3.90 10.49 -31.07
C ALA A 215 -3.16 10.32 -29.74
N ALA A 216 -2.94 9.09 -29.29
CA ALA A 216 -2.27 8.80 -28.03
C ALA A 216 -0.78 9.17 -28.06
N ARG A 217 -0.06 8.86 -29.14
CA ARG A 217 1.38 9.21 -29.27
C ARG A 217 1.59 10.71 -29.43
N ALA A 218 0.65 11.43 -30.03
CA ALA A 218 0.71 12.89 -30.10
C ALA A 218 0.78 13.56 -28.71
N LEU A 219 0.26 12.90 -27.66
CA LEU A 219 0.35 13.37 -26.27
C LEU A 219 1.79 13.41 -25.74
N ASN A 220 2.74 12.67 -26.34
CA ASN A 220 4.16 12.72 -25.95
C ASN A 220 4.78 14.11 -26.16
N ALA A 221 4.23 14.91 -27.07
CA ALA A 221 4.68 16.30 -27.30
C ALA A 221 4.38 17.23 -26.11
N ASN A 222 3.46 16.85 -25.22
CA ASN A 222 3.12 17.64 -24.05
C ASN A 222 4.12 17.42 -22.92
N ARG A 223 4.54 18.52 -22.27
CA ARG A 223 5.40 18.47 -21.09
C ARG A 223 4.70 17.82 -19.89
N LEU A 224 3.44 18.19 -19.66
CA LEU A 224 2.61 17.61 -18.61
C LEU A 224 1.82 16.43 -19.17
N ILE A 225 1.72 15.36 -18.38
CA ILE A 225 0.96 14.15 -18.75
C ILE A 225 -0.53 14.45 -18.60
N ASN A 226 -1.29 14.22 -19.65
CA ASN A 226 -2.75 14.30 -19.62
C ASN A 226 -3.33 12.89 -19.41
N ARG A 227 -3.49 12.47 -18.15
CA ARG A 227 -3.95 11.12 -17.81
C ARG A 227 -5.36 10.83 -18.31
N ASP A 228 -6.23 11.83 -18.33
CA ASP A 228 -7.62 11.68 -18.79
C ASP A 228 -7.67 11.33 -20.29
N GLU A 229 -6.90 12.03 -21.13
CA GLU A 229 -6.87 11.72 -22.57
C GLU A 229 -6.13 10.41 -22.83
N VAL A 230 -5.06 10.10 -22.08
CA VAL A 230 -4.41 8.78 -22.13
C VAL A 230 -5.40 7.67 -21.79
N TYR A 231 -6.16 7.82 -20.70
CA TYR A 231 -7.19 6.88 -20.29
C TYR A 231 -8.20 6.67 -21.41
N LYS A 232 -8.74 7.76 -21.98
CA LYS A 232 -9.71 7.70 -23.06
C LYS A 232 -9.19 6.92 -24.27
N GLN A 233 -7.95 7.17 -24.71
CA GLN A 233 -7.36 6.46 -25.85
C GLN A 233 -7.08 4.99 -25.52
N LYS A 234 -6.41 4.71 -24.39
CA LYS A 234 -6.07 3.33 -24.00
C LYS A 234 -7.32 2.49 -23.75
N PHE A 235 -8.31 3.00 -23.02
CA PHE A 235 -9.55 2.26 -22.75
C PHE A 235 -10.37 2.03 -24.02
N SER A 236 -10.45 3.00 -24.95
CA SER A 236 -11.13 2.77 -26.24
C SER A 236 -10.48 1.63 -27.04
N ALA A 237 -9.15 1.55 -27.02
CA ALA A 237 -8.43 0.43 -27.63
C ALA A 237 -8.63 -0.88 -26.87
N PHE A 238 -8.62 -0.87 -25.54
CA PHE A 238 -8.91 -2.06 -24.73
C PHE A 238 -10.31 -2.62 -25.01
N GLU A 239 -11.33 -1.76 -25.16
CA GLU A 239 -12.69 -2.21 -25.55
C GLU A 239 -12.66 -2.94 -26.90
N GLN A 240 -11.97 -2.37 -27.89
CA GLN A 240 -11.86 -2.99 -29.21
C GLN A 240 -11.16 -4.35 -29.13
N LEU A 241 -10.04 -4.41 -28.41
CA LEU A 241 -9.23 -5.63 -28.25
C LEU A 241 -10.03 -6.72 -27.52
N PHE A 242 -10.65 -6.36 -26.40
CA PHE A 242 -11.47 -7.26 -25.60
C PHE A 242 -12.70 -7.76 -26.36
N GLY A 243 -13.25 -6.99 -27.30
CA GLY A 243 -14.36 -7.41 -28.16
C GLY A 243 -14.12 -8.75 -28.89
N SER A 244 -12.84 -9.10 -29.12
CA SER A 244 -12.42 -10.36 -29.74
C SER A 244 -11.97 -11.45 -28.74
N PHE A 245 -11.88 -11.12 -27.45
CA PHE A 245 -11.42 -12.04 -26.41
C PHE A 245 -12.55 -12.95 -25.92
N ASP A 246 -12.33 -14.26 -25.92
CA ASP A 246 -13.26 -15.24 -25.35
C ASP A 246 -12.68 -15.87 -24.07
N SER A 247 -11.67 -16.73 -24.22
CA SER A 247 -10.92 -17.34 -23.12
C SER A 247 -9.49 -17.67 -23.57
N ASP A 248 -8.56 -17.73 -22.61
CA ASP A 248 -7.16 -18.09 -22.79
C ASP A 248 -6.69 -18.91 -21.59
N ASP A 249 -5.87 -19.95 -21.79
CA ASP A 249 -5.40 -20.81 -20.69
C ASP A 249 -4.59 -20.03 -19.65
N GLY A 250 -3.78 -19.06 -20.10
CA GLY A 250 -3.01 -18.19 -19.22
C GLY A 250 -3.89 -17.21 -18.45
N TYR A 251 -5.06 -16.85 -18.98
CA TYR A 251 -6.05 -16.07 -18.23
C TYR A 251 -6.67 -16.90 -17.11
N VAL A 252 -7.06 -18.15 -17.39
CA VAL A 252 -7.62 -19.07 -16.39
C VAL A 252 -6.60 -19.37 -15.28
N GLU A 253 -5.34 -19.60 -15.65
CA GLU A 253 -4.25 -19.79 -14.69
C GLU A 253 -4.06 -18.56 -13.79
N PHE A 254 -4.04 -17.37 -14.39
CA PHE A 254 -3.93 -16.11 -13.65
C PHE A 254 -5.06 -15.92 -12.62
N LEU A 255 -6.31 -16.24 -12.98
CA LEU A 255 -7.43 -16.19 -12.04
C LEU A 255 -7.19 -17.12 -10.83
N SER A 256 -6.75 -18.36 -11.10
CA SER A 256 -6.46 -19.34 -10.06
C SER A 256 -5.31 -18.91 -9.14
N GLU A 257 -4.27 -18.29 -9.71
CA GLU A 257 -3.16 -17.72 -8.93
C GLU A 257 -3.61 -16.55 -8.04
N CYS A 258 -4.49 -15.68 -8.54
CA CYS A 258 -5.03 -14.56 -7.76
C CYS A 258 -5.84 -15.07 -6.56
N ASP A 259 -6.68 -16.09 -6.76
CA ASP A 259 -7.46 -16.69 -5.67
C ASP A 259 -6.56 -17.32 -4.59
N ARG A 260 -5.43 -17.92 -4.98
CA ARG A 260 -4.44 -18.47 -4.04
C ARG A 260 -3.64 -17.40 -3.30
N SER A 261 -3.23 -16.33 -3.99
CA SER A 261 -2.26 -15.34 -3.45
C SER A 261 -2.91 -14.15 -2.74
N LEU A 262 -4.04 -13.68 -3.25
CA LEU A 262 -4.75 -12.48 -2.77
C LEU A 262 -6.07 -12.81 -2.06
N GLY A 263 -6.40 -14.10 -1.92
CA GLY A 263 -7.65 -14.57 -1.37
C GLY A 263 -8.73 -14.80 -2.43
N CYS A 264 -9.50 -15.88 -2.23
CA CYS A 264 -10.55 -16.31 -3.15
C CYS A 264 -11.58 -15.20 -3.38
N GLY A 265 -11.82 -14.88 -4.65
CA GLY A 265 -12.81 -13.90 -5.07
C GLY A 265 -12.36 -12.43 -5.00
N THR A 266 -11.17 -12.13 -4.47
CA THR A 266 -10.69 -10.74 -4.32
C THR A 266 -10.58 -10.01 -5.65
N LEU A 267 -10.03 -10.64 -6.69
CA LEU A 267 -9.98 -10.07 -8.04
C LEU A 267 -11.39 -9.90 -8.63
N HIS A 268 -12.30 -10.82 -8.35
CA HIS A 268 -13.69 -10.69 -8.78
C HIS A 268 -14.38 -9.50 -8.12
N SER A 269 -14.23 -9.31 -6.80
CA SER A 269 -14.74 -8.14 -6.10
C SER A 269 -14.18 -6.83 -6.65
N PHE A 270 -12.89 -6.77 -6.98
CA PHE A 270 -12.29 -5.59 -7.61
C PHE A 270 -12.90 -5.30 -8.98
N ALA A 271 -13.03 -6.31 -9.83
CA ALA A 271 -13.65 -6.15 -11.13
C ALA A 271 -15.11 -5.68 -11.02
N VAL A 272 -15.87 -6.22 -10.06
CA VAL A 272 -17.25 -5.77 -9.79
C VAL A 272 -17.28 -4.32 -9.30
N PHE A 273 -16.39 -3.93 -8.38
CA PHE A 273 -16.23 -2.54 -7.98
C PHE A 273 -15.99 -1.64 -9.18
N CYS A 274 -15.09 -2.03 -10.10
CA CYS A 274 -14.81 -1.23 -11.29
C CYS A 274 -16.07 -1.02 -12.16
N VAL A 275 -16.88 -2.06 -12.37
CA VAL A 275 -18.12 -1.93 -13.14
C VAL A 275 -19.13 -0.98 -12.46
N ILE A 276 -19.29 -1.08 -11.14
CA ILE A 276 -20.19 -0.18 -10.40
C ILE A 276 -19.65 1.26 -10.42
N ALA A 277 -18.33 1.42 -10.27
CA ALA A 277 -17.67 2.72 -10.31
C ALA A 277 -17.78 3.42 -11.66
N GLU A 278 -17.81 2.67 -12.78
CA GLU A 278 -18.07 3.26 -14.10
C GLU A 278 -19.48 3.87 -14.21
N LEU A 279 -20.47 3.31 -13.51
CA LEU A 279 -21.85 3.77 -13.56
C LEU A 279 -22.14 4.91 -12.57
N TYR A 280 -21.54 4.85 -11.38
CA TYR A 280 -21.90 5.71 -10.25
C TYR A 280 -20.75 6.59 -9.73
N GLY A 281 -19.57 6.52 -10.36
CA GLY A 281 -18.35 7.22 -9.93
C GLY A 281 -17.50 6.40 -8.96
N GLY A 282 -16.25 6.81 -8.77
CA GLY A 282 -15.25 6.07 -8.00
C GLY A 282 -15.43 6.03 -6.48
N ASP A 283 -16.40 6.77 -5.93
CA ASP A 283 -16.66 6.84 -4.49
C ASP A 283 -17.85 5.96 -4.11
N TYR A 284 -17.60 4.81 -3.47
CA TYR A 284 -18.66 3.88 -3.11
C TYR A 284 -19.71 4.49 -2.16
N ARG A 285 -19.35 5.52 -1.39
CA ARG A 285 -20.22 6.14 -0.39
C ARG A 285 -21.36 6.93 -1.03
N THR A 286 -21.20 7.31 -2.30
CA THR A 286 -22.23 8.03 -3.07
C THR A 286 -23.12 7.10 -3.89
N TRP A 287 -22.84 5.80 -3.92
CA TRP A 287 -23.63 4.82 -4.66
C TRP A 287 -25.02 4.58 -4.03
N PRO A 288 -25.96 3.96 -4.77
CA PRO A 288 -27.15 3.37 -4.17
C PRO A 288 -26.79 2.44 -3.00
N GLU A 289 -27.61 2.46 -1.94
CA GLU A 289 -27.32 1.78 -0.66
C GLU A 289 -27.03 0.28 -0.86
N GLU A 290 -27.78 -0.36 -1.76
CA GLU A 290 -27.65 -1.77 -2.10
C GLU A 290 -26.28 -2.16 -2.69
N PHE A 291 -25.52 -1.20 -3.24
CA PHE A 291 -24.17 -1.43 -3.78
C PHE A 291 -23.05 -1.05 -2.82
N ARG A 292 -23.36 -0.41 -1.69
CA ARG A 292 -22.33 0.07 -0.75
C ARG A 292 -21.67 -1.05 0.03
N SER A 293 -22.31 -2.22 0.17
CA SER A 293 -21.71 -3.38 0.85
C SER A 293 -21.32 -4.46 -0.15
N THR A 294 -20.07 -4.93 -0.08
CA THR A 294 -19.56 -6.04 -0.91
C THR A 294 -20.34 -7.33 -0.74
N ALA A 295 -20.99 -7.53 0.41
CA ALA A 295 -21.69 -8.76 0.76
C ALA A 295 -23.15 -8.79 0.31
N SER A 296 -23.68 -7.68 -0.21
CA SER A 296 -25.09 -7.57 -0.57
C SER A 296 -25.46 -8.51 -1.72
N ASP A 297 -26.70 -8.98 -1.71
CA ASP A 297 -27.21 -9.82 -2.80
C ASP A 297 -27.37 -9.02 -4.10
N ALA A 298 -27.60 -7.70 -4.00
CA ALA A 298 -27.64 -6.81 -5.15
C ALA A 298 -26.30 -6.75 -5.88
N VAL A 299 -25.17 -6.70 -5.17
CA VAL A 299 -23.83 -6.74 -5.78
C VAL A 299 -23.59 -8.07 -6.50
N LYS A 300 -24.00 -9.20 -5.91
CA LYS A 300 -23.88 -10.52 -6.53
C LYS A 300 -24.74 -10.64 -7.80
N GLN A 301 -25.98 -10.17 -7.73
CA GLN A 301 -26.88 -10.15 -8.88
C GLN A 301 -26.34 -9.24 -10.00
N PHE A 302 -25.90 -8.03 -9.64
CA PHE A 302 -25.31 -7.08 -10.57
C PHE A 302 -24.08 -7.67 -11.28
N ALA A 303 -23.20 -8.34 -10.53
CA ALA A 303 -22.03 -9.01 -11.08
C ALA A 303 -22.40 -10.10 -12.11
N ALA A 304 -23.47 -10.86 -11.85
CA ALA A 304 -23.97 -11.88 -12.78
C ALA A 304 -24.59 -11.25 -14.04
N GLU A 305 -25.34 -10.15 -13.89
CA GLU A 305 -25.94 -9.41 -15.01
C GLU A 305 -24.89 -8.71 -15.89
N HIS A 306 -23.71 -8.40 -15.32
CA HIS A 306 -22.62 -7.67 -15.97
C HIS A 306 -21.36 -8.53 -16.15
N GLU A 307 -21.49 -9.86 -16.24
CA GLU A 307 -20.36 -10.81 -16.25
C GLU A 307 -19.30 -10.48 -17.29
N ARG A 308 -19.71 -10.07 -18.50
CA ARG A 308 -18.80 -9.71 -19.58
C ARG A 308 -17.94 -8.49 -19.24
N ARG A 309 -18.53 -7.48 -18.58
CA ARG A 309 -17.82 -6.27 -18.14
C ARG A 309 -16.93 -6.54 -16.93
N VAL A 310 -17.37 -7.41 -16.02
CA VAL A 310 -16.52 -7.90 -14.93
C VAL A 310 -15.29 -8.65 -15.51
N THR A 311 -15.49 -9.45 -16.55
CA THR A 311 -14.40 -10.16 -17.24
C THR A 311 -13.42 -9.18 -17.91
N PHE A 312 -13.90 -8.07 -18.46
CA PHE A 312 -13.03 -7.02 -19.02
C PHE A 312 -12.02 -6.49 -17.99
N PHE A 313 -12.46 -6.15 -16.78
CA PHE A 313 -11.55 -5.66 -15.74
C PHE A 313 -10.58 -6.72 -15.23
N LYS A 314 -11.02 -7.99 -15.15
CA LYS A 314 -10.11 -9.12 -14.85
C LYS A 314 -9.06 -9.30 -15.94
N TRP A 315 -9.46 -9.17 -17.20
CA TRP A 315 -8.59 -9.26 -18.37
C TRP A 315 -7.55 -8.13 -18.40
N LEU A 316 -7.91 -6.91 -18.02
CA LEU A 316 -6.95 -5.81 -17.84
C LEU A 316 -5.90 -6.14 -16.77
N GLN A 317 -6.31 -6.66 -15.61
CA GLN A 317 -5.37 -7.04 -14.54
C GLN A 317 -4.44 -8.17 -14.99
N TRP A 318 -4.94 -9.13 -15.77
CA TRP A 318 -4.12 -10.20 -16.36
C TRP A 318 -3.02 -9.66 -17.27
N HIS A 319 -3.35 -8.72 -18.17
CA HIS A 319 -2.34 -8.12 -19.05
C HIS A 319 -1.37 -7.22 -18.31
N ALA A 320 -1.83 -6.46 -17.31
CA ALA A 320 -0.95 -5.69 -16.43
C ALA A 320 0.05 -6.59 -15.69
N ASP A 321 -0.43 -7.70 -15.12
CA ASP A 321 0.41 -8.69 -14.44
C ASP A 321 1.45 -9.31 -15.38
N ARG A 322 1.02 -9.74 -16.58
CA ARG A 322 1.92 -10.31 -17.60
C ARG A 322 3.02 -9.34 -18.02
N GLN A 323 2.66 -8.09 -18.31
CA GLN A 323 3.65 -7.12 -18.78
C GLN A 323 4.59 -6.65 -17.66
N LEU A 324 4.09 -6.50 -16.42
CA LEU A 324 4.96 -6.23 -15.27
C LEU A 324 5.93 -7.39 -14.98
N LYS A 325 5.43 -8.63 -15.03
CA LYS A 325 6.27 -9.84 -14.90
C LYS A 325 7.35 -9.90 -15.98
N ASP A 326 7.00 -9.54 -17.21
CA ASP A 326 7.96 -9.45 -18.31
C ASP A 326 9.05 -8.42 -17.97
N ALA A 327 8.69 -7.18 -17.62
CA ALA A 327 9.65 -6.14 -17.25
C ALA A 327 10.55 -6.57 -16.07
N ALA A 328 9.97 -7.18 -15.04
CA ALA A 328 10.69 -7.67 -13.85
C ALA A 328 11.62 -8.88 -14.12
N SER A 329 11.47 -9.56 -15.26
CA SER A 329 12.40 -10.62 -15.65
C SER A 329 13.74 -10.08 -16.20
N ARG A 330 13.80 -8.78 -16.55
CA ARG A 330 14.98 -8.13 -17.14
C ARG A 330 15.88 -7.47 -16.09
N ILE A 331 15.30 -6.99 -15.00
CA ILE A 331 15.99 -6.33 -13.89
C ILE A 331 15.17 -6.47 -12.61
N ASP A 332 15.82 -6.39 -11.45
CA ASP A 332 15.10 -6.39 -10.19
C ASP A 332 14.25 -5.13 -10.09
N ILE A 333 12.95 -5.31 -9.86
CA ILE A 333 12.03 -4.21 -9.59
C ILE A 333 11.87 -4.03 -8.09
N ALA A 334 12.01 -2.80 -7.64
CA ALA A 334 11.61 -2.38 -6.30
C ALA A 334 10.31 -1.58 -6.39
N ASN A 335 9.23 -2.13 -5.83
CA ASN A 335 7.97 -1.42 -5.76
C ASN A 335 7.97 -0.42 -4.61
N ASP A 336 7.12 0.59 -4.72
CA ASP A 336 6.87 1.57 -3.67
C ASP A 336 5.44 1.41 -3.15
N LEU A 337 5.29 1.16 -1.85
CA LEU A 337 4.02 0.92 -1.19
C LEU A 337 3.52 2.19 -0.50
N PRO A 338 2.46 2.83 -1.01
CA PRO A 338 1.90 4.00 -0.37
C PRO A 338 1.21 3.64 0.95
N ILE A 339 1.22 4.62 1.86
CA ILE A 339 0.67 4.49 3.21
C ILE A 339 -0.79 4.03 3.25
N GLY A 340 -1.60 4.42 2.28
CA GLY A 340 -2.98 3.98 2.18
C GLY A 340 -3.61 4.18 0.81
N PHE A 341 -4.90 4.44 0.81
CA PHE A 341 -5.76 4.37 -0.37
C PHE A 341 -6.92 5.38 -0.26
N ASP A 342 -7.54 5.67 -1.41
CA ASP A 342 -8.73 6.51 -1.52
C ASP A 342 -9.85 6.03 -0.56
N PRO A 343 -10.38 6.89 0.33
CA PRO A 343 -11.48 6.54 1.24
C PRO A 343 -12.81 6.21 0.55
N GLY A 344 -12.98 6.59 -0.72
CA GLY A 344 -14.10 6.17 -1.56
C GLY A 344 -13.79 4.96 -2.45
N GLY A 345 -12.53 4.51 -2.48
CA GLY A 345 -12.04 3.52 -3.42
C GLY A 345 -12.32 2.06 -3.05
N PHE A 346 -11.81 1.14 -3.87
CA PHE A 346 -12.03 -0.30 -3.73
C PHE A 346 -11.57 -0.88 -2.39
N ASN A 347 -10.36 -0.51 -1.93
CA ASN A 347 -9.84 -1.03 -0.65
C ASN A 347 -10.69 -0.52 0.53
N ALA A 348 -11.18 0.72 0.47
CA ALA A 348 -12.13 1.23 1.46
C ALA A 348 -13.47 0.50 1.38
N TRP A 349 -14.02 0.29 0.18
CA TRP A 349 -15.26 -0.46 -0.04
C TRP A 349 -15.18 -1.91 0.48
N GLN A 350 -14.03 -2.57 0.31
CA GLN A 350 -13.87 -3.95 0.77
C GLN A 350 -13.62 -4.07 2.28
N TRP A 351 -12.95 -3.09 2.88
CA TRP A 351 -12.49 -3.18 4.27
C TRP A 351 -13.16 -2.17 5.19
N GLN A 352 -14.40 -1.78 4.90
CA GLN A 352 -15.17 -0.78 5.65
C GLN A 352 -15.19 -1.04 7.16
N ASP A 353 -15.28 -2.32 7.56
CA ASP A 353 -15.32 -2.69 8.97
C ASP A 353 -13.97 -2.54 9.68
N VAL A 354 -12.86 -2.47 8.93
CA VAL A 354 -11.48 -2.47 9.45
C VAL A 354 -10.84 -1.08 9.40
N ILE A 355 -11.38 -0.15 8.62
CA ILE A 355 -10.89 1.23 8.53
C ILE A 355 -11.72 2.19 9.38
N SER A 356 -11.12 3.31 9.76
CA SER A 356 -11.86 4.41 10.38
C SER A 356 -12.40 5.34 9.29
N SER A 357 -13.70 5.64 9.37
CA SER A 357 -14.32 6.75 8.63
C SER A 357 -14.35 8.06 9.40
N GLY A 358 -13.87 8.07 10.66
CA GLY A 358 -13.94 9.22 11.57
C GLY A 358 -12.63 9.99 11.72
N ALA A 359 -11.55 9.50 11.12
CA ALA A 359 -10.24 10.13 11.15
C ALA A 359 -9.51 9.93 9.81
N THR A 360 -8.48 10.74 9.60
CA THR A 360 -7.56 10.69 8.46
C THR A 360 -6.12 10.60 8.96
N ILE A 361 -5.23 10.06 8.13
CA ILE A 361 -3.80 10.01 8.41
C ILE A 361 -3.15 11.32 7.96
N GLY A 362 -2.18 11.78 8.73
CA GLY A 362 -1.35 12.92 8.38
C GLY A 362 0.00 12.91 9.08
N SER A 363 0.57 14.11 9.24
CA SER A 363 1.75 14.35 10.04
C SER A 363 1.55 15.58 10.94
N PRO A 364 2.19 15.61 12.12
CA PRO A 364 2.24 16.83 12.91
C PRO A 364 2.99 17.95 12.16
N PRO A 365 2.85 19.21 12.58
CA PRO A 365 3.66 20.32 12.07
C PRO A 365 5.16 20.04 12.05
N ASP A 366 5.83 20.44 10.97
CA ASP A 366 7.28 20.32 10.79
C ASP A 366 7.86 21.54 10.04
N ALA A 367 9.18 21.56 9.86
CA ALA A 367 9.89 22.68 9.23
C ALA A 367 9.42 22.97 7.79
N PHE A 368 9.10 21.93 7.02
CA PHE A 368 8.66 22.06 5.63
C PHE A 368 7.16 22.36 5.51
N ASN A 369 6.36 21.91 6.49
CA ASN A 369 4.92 22.12 6.57
C ASN A 369 4.51 22.56 7.98
N SER A 370 4.57 23.87 8.21
CA SER A 370 4.28 24.48 9.52
C SER A 370 2.85 24.28 10.03
N GLU A 371 1.91 23.93 9.15
CA GLU A 371 0.53 23.62 9.51
C GLU A 371 0.29 22.12 9.77
N GLY A 372 1.33 21.29 9.58
CA GLY A 372 1.19 19.84 9.47
C GLY A 372 0.61 19.43 8.13
N GLN A 373 0.32 18.14 7.97
CA GLN A 373 -0.23 17.60 6.74
C GLN A 373 -1.45 16.73 7.05
N ASN A 374 -2.48 16.83 6.21
CA ASN A 374 -3.58 15.86 6.17
C ASN A 374 -3.57 15.19 4.80
N TRP A 375 -3.31 13.89 4.77
CA TRP A 375 -3.19 13.13 3.52
C TRP A 375 -4.55 12.61 3.01
N ALA A 376 -5.64 12.87 3.74
CA ALA A 376 -7.01 12.48 3.39
C ALA A 376 -7.21 10.97 3.19
N ILE A 377 -6.34 10.15 3.79
CA ILE A 377 -6.37 8.68 3.73
C ILE A 377 -6.96 8.14 5.03
N PRO A 378 -7.85 7.14 4.99
CA PRO A 378 -8.40 6.54 6.20
C PRO A 378 -7.37 5.59 6.85
N PRO A 379 -7.22 5.60 8.18
CA PRO A 379 -6.39 4.64 8.87
C PRO A 379 -7.11 3.30 9.08
N PHE A 380 -6.35 2.20 9.15
CA PHE A 380 -6.86 0.96 9.71
C PHE A 380 -7.05 1.11 11.23
N ILE A 381 -8.17 0.65 11.77
CA ILE A 381 -8.42 0.59 13.21
C ILE A 381 -7.56 -0.57 13.78
N PRO A 382 -6.59 -0.33 14.69
CA PRO A 382 -5.60 -1.34 15.08
C PRO A 382 -6.20 -2.67 15.58
N HIS A 383 -7.16 -2.60 16.50
CA HIS A 383 -7.80 -3.79 17.06
C HIS A 383 -8.64 -4.54 16.02
N ARG A 384 -9.34 -3.84 15.12
CA ARG A 384 -10.10 -4.49 14.05
C ARG A 384 -9.21 -5.10 12.97
N LEU A 385 -8.06 -4.49 12.68
CA LEU A 385 -7.05 -5.06 11.78
C LEU A 385 -6.50 -6.35 12.36
N ARG A 386 -6.22 -6.36 13.67
CA ARG A 386 -5.80 -7.55 14.41
C ARG A 386 -6.89 -8.62 14.41
N ALA A 387 -8.14 -8.27 14.70
CA ALA A 387 -9.29 -9.18 14.66
C ALA A 387 -9.58 -9.76 13.27
N ALA A 388 -9.25 -9.01 12.20
CA ALA A 388 -9.28 -9.49 10.82
C ALA A 388 -8.11 -10.43 10.46
N GLY A 389 -7.26 -10.78 11.44
CA GLY A 389 -6.06 -11.59 11.26
C GLY A 389 -5.03 -10.92 10.35
N TYR A 390 -4.98 -9.58 10.36
CA TYR A 390 -4.12 -8.75 9.49
C TYR A 390 -4.29 -8.96 7.98
N ARG A 391 -5.38 -9.60 7.55
CA ARG A 391 -5.59 -9.94 6.14
C ARG A 391 -5.41 -8.75 5.18
N PRO A 392 -5.95 -7.54 5.45
CA PRO A 392 -5.70 -6.38 4.59
C PRO A 392 -4.21 -6.03 4.41
N PHE A 393 -3.42 -6.16 5.48
CA PHE A 393 -1.99 -5.88 5.44
C PHE A 393 -1.23 -6.99 4.69
N ILE A 394 -1.49 -8.26 5.03
CA ILE A 394 -0.87 -9.43 4.38
C ILE A 394 -1.10 -9.40 2.86
N GLU A 395 -2.35 -9.24 2.42
CA GLU A 395 -2.70 -9.22 1.00
C GLU A 395 -2.07 -8.03 0.26
N THR A 396 -1.93 -6.88 0.93
CA THR A 396 -1.28 -5.69 0.36
C THR A 396 0.21 -5.93 0.13
N ILE A 397 0.93 -6.47 1.13
CA ILE A 397 2.36 -6.77 0.99
C ILE A 397 2.59 -7.83 -0.09
N ARG A 398 1.78 -8.91 -0.10
CA ARG A 398 1.85 -9.96 -1.12
C ARG A 398 1.69 -9.43 -2.54
N ALA A 399 0.68 -8.58 -2.75
CA ALA A 399 0.43 -8.01 -4.07
C ALA A 399 1.63 -7.19 -4.57
N ASN A 400 2.22 -6.37 -3.69
CA ASN A 400 3.35 -5.51 -4.04
C ASN A 400 4.67 -6.28 -4.18
N LEU A 401 4.76 -7.51 -3.67
CA LEU A 401 5.95 -8.36 -3.80
C LEU A 401 5.85 -9.41 -4.92
N ARG A 402 4.69 -9.59 -5.56
CA ARG A 402 4.45 -10.69 -6.53
C ARG A 402 5.53 -10.81 -7.62
N HIS A 403 5.94 -9.68 -8.19
CA HIS A 403 6.97 -9.59 -9.24
C HIS A 403 8.15 -8.72 -8.84
N ALA A 404 8.28 -8.37 -7.55
CA ALA A 404 9.30 -7.45 -7.07
C ALA A 404 10.39 -8.18 -6.28
N LYS A 405 11.60 -7.65 -6.34
CA LYS A 405 12.75 -8.06 -5.51
C LYS A 405 13.11 -7.04 -4.43
N GLY A 406 12.47 -5.87 -4.48
CA GLY A 406 12.49 -4.88 -3.41
C GLY A 406 11.11 -4.33 -3.12
N LEU A 407 10.90 -3.87 -1.88
CA LEU A 407 9.74 -3.07 -1.50
C LEU A 407 10.19 -1.89 -0.64
N ARG A 408 9.98 -0.68 -1.12
CA ARG A 408 9.99 0.53 -0.29
C ARG A 408 8.62 0.64 0.38
N ILE A 409 8.61 0.74 1.71
CA ILE A 409 7.41 1.08 2.48
C ILE A 409 7.47 2.57 2.76
N ASP A 410 6.55 3.31 2.16
CA ASP A 410 6.34 4.72 2.42
C ASP A 410 5.89 4.94 3.86
N HIS A 411 6.48 5.93 4.55
CA HIS A 411 6.21 6.23 5.94
C HIS A 411 6.25 4.98 6.84
N VAL A 412 7.40 4.29 6.90
CA VAL A 412 7.52 2.99 7.58
C VAL A 412 7.17 3.03 9.07
N MET A 413 7.17 4.24 9.66
CA MET A 413 6.67 4.52 11.01
C MET A 413 5.22 4.04 11.19
N GLY A 414 4.43 3.96 10.12
CA GLY A 414 3.05 3.46 10.13
C GLY A 414 2.90 2.01 10.57
N LEU A 415 3.98 1.22 10.61
CA LEU A 415 3.98 -0.10 11.25
C LEU A 415 3.93 -0.01 12.78
N TYR A 416 4.34 1.12 13.35
CA TYR A 416 4.39 1.41 14.78
C TYR A 416 3.26 2.30 15.22
N ARG A 417 3.11 3.44 14.56
CA ARG A 417 2.10 4.44 14.89
C ARG A 417 1.80 5.30 13.69
N LEU A 418 0.56 5.78 13.62
CA LEU A 418 0.13 6.76 12.64
C LEU A 418 -0.42 7.98 13.35
N PHE A 419 -0.14 9.16 12.81
CA PHE A 419 -0.71 10.39 13.32
C PHE A 419 -2.12 10.55 12.74
N TRP A 420 -3.12 10.35 13.60
CA TRP A 420 -4.53 10.43 13.25
C TRP A 420 -5.06 11.82 13.52
N ILE A 421 -5.77 12.36 12.54
CA ILE A 421 -6.46 13.64 12.60
C ILE A 421 -7.96 13.35 12.55
N PRO A 422 -8.73 13.60 13.63
CA PRO A 422 -10.18 13.46 13.59
C PRO A 422 -10.81 14.30 12.49
N ASN A 423 -11.87 13.80 11.87
CA ASN A 423 -12.58 14.55 10.85
C ASN A 423 -13.08 15.87 11.44
N ASN A 424 -12.89 16.97 10.69
CA ASN A 424 -13.23 18.35 11.05
C ASN A 424 -12.28 19.05 12.05
N MET A 425 -11.13 18.45 12.38
CA MET A 425 -10.06 19.12 13.12
C MET A 425 -8.88 19.47 12.20
N SER A 426 -8.00 20.36 12.66
CA SER A 426 -6.79 20.71 11.92
C SER A 426 -5.71 19.64 12.09
N ALA A 427 -4.69 19.63 11.23
CA ALA A 427 -3.58 18.69 11.39
C ALA A 427 -2.83 18.86 12.72
N ALA A 428 -2.76 20.08 13.27
CA ALA A 428 -2.16 20.31 14.58
C ALA A 428 -2.92 19.63 15.74
N ASP A 429 -4.20 19.34 15.56
CA ASP A 429 -5.07 18.75 16.59
C ASP A 429 -5.01 17.22 16.63
N GLY A 430 -4.22 16.58 15.77
CA GLY A 430 -4.10 15.12 15.73
C GLY A 430 -3.27 14.54 16.89
N THR A 431 -3.21 13.21 16.93
CA THR A 431 -2.33 12.48 17.86
C THR A 431 -1.89 11.14 17.26
N TYR A 432 -0.87 10.51 17.86
CA TYR A 432 -0.43 9.19 17.44
C TYR A 432 -1.34 8.08 17.98
N VAL A 433 -1.67 7.16 17.09
CA VAL A 433 -2.32 5.88 17.40
C VAL A 433 -1.32 4.76 17.11
N ASN A 434 -1.09 3.91 18.11
CA ASN A 434 -0.14 2.82 18.06
C ASN A 434 -0.75 1.55 17.45
N TYR A 435 0.10 0.84 16.71
CA TYR A 435 -0.16 -0.45 16.09
C TYR A 435 0.71 -1.53 16.74
N GLN A 436 0.31 -2.78 16.53
CA GLN A 436 0.96 -3.98 17.03
C GLN A 436 2.17 -4.30 16.14
N HIS A 437 3.19 -3.46 16.24
CA HIS A 437 4.35 -3.48 15.36
C HIS A 437 5.11 -4.80 15.38
N ASP A 438 5.18 -5.51 16.51
CA ASP A 438 5.79 -6.84 16.55
C ASP A 438 5.07 -7.84 15.64
N GLU A 439 3.74 -7.81 15.63
CA GLU A 439 2.90 -8.67 14.79
C GLU A 439 3.03 -8.25 13.31
N MET A 440 2.99 -6.95 13.02
CA MET A 440 3.14 -6.42 11.65
C MET A 440 4.54 -6.66 11.06
N LEU A 441 5.60 -6.51 11.86
CA LEU A 441 6.98 -6.80 11.45
C LEU A 441 7.20 -8.30 11.21
N ALA A 442 6.54 -9.18 11.99
CA ALA A 442 6.57 -10.62 11.76
C ALA A 442 5.90 -11.00 10.43
N ILE A 443 4.76 -10.39 10.12
CA ILE A 443 4.07 -10.52 8.83
C ILE A 443 4.96 -10.06 7.68
N LEU A 444 5.56 -8.87 7.81
CA LEU A 444 6.46 -8.31 6.80
C LEU A 444 7.64 -9.24 6.52
N ALA A 445 8.24 -9.81 7.56
CA ALA A 445 9.32 -10.77 7.44
C ALA A 445 8.88 -12.06 6.70
N ILE A 446 7.69 -12.59 6.98
CA ILE A 446 7.14 -13.76 6.27
C ILE A 446 7.02 -13.46 4.77
N GLU A 447 6.38 -12.36 4.41
CA GLU A 447 6.10 -12.04 3.00
C GLU A 447 7.39 -11.67 2.24
N SER A 448 8.32 -10.97 2.90
CA SER A 448 9.66 -10.69 2.37
C SER A 448 10.45 -11.99 2.07
N GLN A 449 10.47 -12.95 3.01
CA GLN A 449 11.13 -14.24 2.80
C GLN A 449 10.47 -15.08 1.71
N ARG A 450 9.13 -15.08 1.63
CA ARG A 450 8.40 -15.78 0.56
C ARG A 450 8.72 -15.25 -0.84
N ALA A 451 8.86 -13.94 -0.97
CA ALA A 451 9.20 -13.30 -2.24
C ALA A 451 10.70 -13.36 -2.57
N GLY A 452 11.54 -13.60 -1.56
CA GLY A 452 12.98 -13.39 -1.66
C GLY A 452 13.28 -11.94 -2.04
N ALA A 453 12.67 -11.00 -1.31
CA ALA A 453 12.70 -9.57 -1.62
C ALA A 453 13.13 -8.75 -0.40
N TRP A 454 14.05 -7.82 -0.61
CA TRP A 454 14.50 -6.91 0.44
C TRP A 454 13.45 -5.83 0.71
N ILE A 455 13.46 -5.30 1.94
CA ILE A 455 12.55 -4.24 2.36
C ILE A 455 13.36 -3.00 2.71
N ALA A 456 12.97 -1.85 2.17
CA ALA A 456 13.42 -0.55 2.63
C ALA A 456 12.26 0.17 3.31
N GLY A 457 12.51 0.74 4.49
CA GLY A 457 11.56 1.61 5.16
C GLY A 457 11.95 3.06 4.94
N GLU A 458 11.05 3.88 4.43
CA GLU A 458 11.27 5.33 4.49
C GLU A 458 11.11 5.80 5.94
N ASP A 459 12.25 6.12 6.57
CA ASP A 459 12.37 6.52 7.97
C ASP A 459 12.81 7.99 8.14
N LEU A 460 12.17 8.91 7.40
CA LEU A 460 12.39 10.35 7.49
C LEU A 460 11.35 11.01 8.42
N GLY A 461 11.70 12.17 8.98
CA GLY A 461 10.87 12.90 9.92
C GLY A 461 10.92 12.36 11.36
N THR A 462 9.78 12.37 12.07
CA THR A 462 9.69 12.04 13.50
C THR A 462 9.66 10.53 13.76
N VAL A 463 10.83 9.90 13.72
CA VAL A 463 10.99 8.45 13.93
C VAL A 463 10.87 8.07 15.42
N PRO A 464 10.05 7.07 15.79
CA PRO A 464 9.99 6.53 17.15
C PRO A 464 11.35 6.05 17.67
N GLU A 465 11.61 6.25 18.96
CA GLU A 465 12.82 5.78 19.63
C GLU A 465 12.96 4.25 19.50
N GLY A 466 14.18 3.77 19.22
CA GLY A 466 14.47 2.33 19.09
C GLY A 466 14.02 1.68 17.77
N MET A 467 13.30 2.41 16.92
CA MET A 467 12.74 1.87 15.68
C MET A 467 13.85 1.54 14.66
N ARG A 468 14.84 2.43 14.47
CA ARG A 468 15.94 2.20 13.51
C ARG A 468 16.78 0.98 13.89
N GLU A 469 17.03 0.79 15.19
CA GLU A 469 17.73 -0.37 15.72
C GLU A 469 16.91 -1.65 15.52
N ARG A 470 15.58 -1.56 15.60
CA ARG A 470 14.69 -2.69 15.31
C ARG A 470 14.66 -3.00 13.81
N MET A 471 14.61 -1.99 12.94
CA MET A 471 14.71 -2.16 11.47
C MET A 471 16.00 -2.88 11.10
N ASP A 472 17.14 -2.44 11.66
CA ASP A 472 18.43 -3.09 11.43
C ASP A 472 18.40 -4.57 11.84
N ARG A 473 17.90 -4.90 13.04
CA ARG A 473 17.74 -6.30 13.50
C ARG A 473 16.80 -7.13 12.63
N MET A 474 15.85 -6.49 11.94
CA MET A 474 14.86 -7.15 11.08
C MET A 474 15.30 -7.19 9.60
N ASN A 475 16.53 -6.76 9.27
CA ASN A 475 17.01 -6.61 7.89
C ASN A 475 16.15 -5.68 7.02
N ILE A 476 15.58 -4.63 7.62
CA ILE A 476 14.89 -3.57 6.89
C ILE A 476 15.91 -2.46 6.65
N LEU A 477 16.13 -2.11 5.39
CA LEU A 477 17.03 -1.03 5.00
C LEU A 477 16.45 0.31 5.46
N SER A 478 17.30 1.14 6.06
CA SER A 478 16.98 2.55 6.31
C SER A 478 17.05 3.34 5.01
N HIS A 479 16.33 4.45 4.92
CA HIS A 479 16.35 5.37 3.78
C HIS A 479 17.16 6.62 4.14
N ARG A 480 18.22 6.91 3.38
CA ARG A 480 19.12 8.05 3.61
C ARG A 480 19.15 8.93 2.37
N LEU A 481 18.90 10.22 2.54
CA LEU A 481 18.90 11.20 1.45
C LEU A 481 20.07 12.14 1.62
N ALA A 482 21.00 12.16 0.67
CA ALA A 482 22.22 12.95 0.77
C ALA A 482 21.96 14.43 1.13
N ILE A 483 20.87 15.01 0.62
CA ILE A 483 20.46 16.40 0.92
C ILE A 483 19.99 16.63 2.37
N PHE A 484 19.73 15.59 3.16
CA PHE A 484 19.37 15.69 4.57
C PHE A 484 20.46 15.19 5.52
N GLU A 485 21.48 14.53 4.99
CA GLU A 485 22.53 13.90 5.79
C GLU A 485 23.69 14.87 6.03
N GLN A 486 24.01 15.11 7.30
CA GLN A 486 25.22 15.82 7.71
C GLN A 486 26.45 14.90 7.80
N ALA A 487 26.20 13.60 7.94
CA ALA A 487 27.23 12.59 8.05
C ALA A 487 27.87 12.30 6.69
N SER A 488 29.13 11.89 6.71
CA SER A 488 29.83 11.43 5.51
C SER A 488 29.26 10.08 5.03
N PRO A 489 29.30 9.77 3.72
CA PRO A 489 28.73 8.52 3.21
C PRO A 489 29.31 7.23 3.84
N ASP A 490 30.54 7.26 4.36
CA ASP A 490 31.15 6.14 5.08
C ASP A 490 30.62 5.93 6.51
N GLU A 491 29.87 6.90 7.04
CA GLU A 491 29.19 6.83 8.33
C GLU A 491 27.73 6.35 8.20
N TYR A 492 27.23 6.15 6.97
CA TYR A 492 25.88 5.65 6.76
C TYR A 492 25.72 4.23 7.32
N PRO A 493 24.53 3.85 7.84
CA PRO A 493 24.29 2.49 8.29
C PRO A 493 24.50 1.51 7.14
N GLN A 494 25.11 0.36 7.41
CA GLN A 494 25.40 -0.64 6.36
C GLN A 494 24.13 -1.12 5.63
N LYS A 495 23.02 -1.27 6.35
CA LYS A 495 21.70 -1.66 5.80
C LYS A 495 20.91 -0.40 5.41
N THR A 496 21.25 0.16 4.26
CA THR A 496 20.67 1.44 3.80
C THR A 496 20.37 1.42 2.30
N LEU A 497 19.21 1.97 1.94
CA LEU A 497 18.91 2.51 0.63
C LEU A 497 19.28 4.00 0.65
N ALA A 498 20.34 4.39 -0.05
CA ALA A 498 20.78 5.77 -0.14
C ALA A 498 20.38 6.38 -1.49
N ALA A 499 19.86 7.61 -1.48
CA ALA A 499 19.57 8.39 -2.67
C ALA A 499 20.08 9.82 -2.49
N ILE A 500 20.19 10.57 -3.58
CA ILE A 500 20.50 12.01 -3.50
C ILE A 500 19.27 12.77 -3.04
N SER A 501 18.12 12.52 -3.67
CA SER A 501 16.83 13.17 -3.44
C SER A 501 15.69 12.15 -3.68
N THR A 502 14.44 12.57 -3.54
CA THR A 502 13.23 11.76 -3.81
C THR A 502 12.29 12.47 -4.77
N HIS A 503 11.13 11.89 -5.01
CA HIS A 503 10.07 12.48 -5.83
C HIS A 503 9.26 13.55 -5.10
N ASP A 504 9.35 13.62 -3.76
CA ASP A 504 8.73 14.67 -2.94
C ASP A 504 9.60 15.92 -2.87
N LEU A 505 10.85 15.80 -3.31
CA LEU A 505 11.88 16.81 -3.14
C LEU A 505 12.29 17.39 -4.48
N PRO A 506 12.78 18.65 -4.46
CA PRO A 506 13.31 19.29 -5.64
C PRO A 506 14.43 18.49 -6.31
N THR A 507 14.58 18.67 -7.62
CA THR A 507 15.71 18.08 -8.36
C THR A 507 17.00 18.76 -7.94
N LEU A 508 18.15 18.09 -8.04
CA LEU A 508 19.44 18.71 -7.71
C LEU A 508 19.70 19.98 -8.53
N ALA A 509 19.30 20.01 -9.80
CA ALA A 509 19.43 21.20 -10.64
C ALA A 509 18.55 22.35 -10.13
N GLY A 510 17.30 22.06 -9.80
CA GLY A 510 16.35 23.07 -9.32
C GLY A 510 16.65 23.56 -7.90
N LEU A 511 17.26 22.72 -7.05
CA LEU A 511 17.82 23.13 -5.77
C LEU A 511 19.03 24.06 -5.99
N TRP A 512 19.91 23.73 -6.93
CA TRP A 512 21.13 24.49 -7.21
C TRP A 512 20.87 25.86 -7.84
N ASP A 513 19.87 25.98 -8.72
CA ASP A 513 19.53 27.24 -9.40
C ASP A 513 18.37 28.01 -8.73
N GLY A 514 17.72 27.43 -7.73
CA GLY A 514 16.62 28.03 -6.97
C GLY A 514 15.26 28.01 -7.68
N THR A 515 15.11 27.29 -8.79
CA THR A 515 13.83 27.19 -9.54
C THR A 515 12.70 26.59 -8.69
N ASP A 516 13.03 25.70 -7.76
CA ASP A 516 12.03 25.07 -6.89
C ASP A 516 11.45 26.06 -5.86
N ILE A 517 12.27 26.98 -5.32
CA ILE A 517 11.80 28.07 -4.46
C ILE A 517 10.81 28.95 -5.23
N GLN A 518 11.12 29.27 -6.48
CA GLN A 518 10.21 30.04 -7.34
C GLN A 518 8.91 29.26 -7.59
N SER A 519 8.99 27.95 -7.83
CA SER A 519 7.82 27.10 -8.05
C SER A 519 6.88 27.06 -6.83
N VAL A 520 7.42 27.01 -5.61
CA VAL A 520 6.64 27.10 -4.36
C VAL A 520 5.94 28.45 -4.24
N ARG A 521 6.63 29.55 -4.57
CA ARG A 521 6.05 30.90 -4.56
C ARG A 521 4.96 31.07 -5.61
N ASP A 522 5.12 30.50 -6.79
CA ASP A 522 4.17 30.60 -7.90
C ASP A 522 2.82 29.95 -7.58
N ILE A 523 2.80 28.94 -6.69
CA ILE A 523 1.57 28.33 -6.17
C ILE A 523 1.04 29.00 -4.90
N GLY A 524 1.60 30.15 -4.53
CA GLY A 524 1.15 30.98 -3.40
C GLY A 524 1.56 30.44 -2.02
N ARG A 525 2.50 29.49 -1.95
CA ARG A 525 3.02 28.98 -0.68
C ARG A 525 4.25 29.78 -0.24
N GLN A 526 4.47 29.83 1.08
CA GLN A 526 5.69 30.39 1.62
C GLN A 526 6.83 29.37 1.42
N ALA A 527 7.91 29.81 0.79
CA ALA A 527 9.14 29.06 0.72
C ALA A 527 10.09 29.59 1.80
N ASN A 528 10.53 28.71 2.70
CA ASN A 528 11.56 29.04 3.67
C ASN A 528 12.93 28.87 3.01
N GLU A 529 13.62 29.98 2.72
CA GLU A 529 14.94 29.93 2.07
C GLU A 529 15.99 29.20 2.93
N GLU A 530 15.89 29.28 4.26
CA GLU A 530 16.83 28.62 5.19
C GLU A 530 16.77 27.09 5.08
N ASP A 531 15.59 26.51 4.81
CA ASP A 531 15.44 25.05 4.63
C ASP A 531 16.12 24.58 3.34
N TYR A 532 16.15 25.42 2.30
CA TYR A 532 16.82 25.11 1.04
C TYR A 532 18.34 25.32 1.13
N GLU A 533 18.79 26.31 1.90
CA GLU A 533 20.21 26.46 2.23
C GLU A 533 20.72 25.27 3.05
N TYR A 534 19.91 24.69 3.93
CA TYR A 534 20.27 23.48 4.67
C TYR A 534 20.48 22.25 3.77
N MET A 535 19.78 22.17 2.64
CA MET A 535 19.87 21.06 1.70
C MET A 535 21.08 21.12 0.74
N LEU A 536 21.79 22.26 0.69
CA LEU A 536 22.96 22.53 -0.16
C LEU A 536 24.26 22.39 0.61
#